data_AF-A0A381IAP6-F1
#
_entry.id   AF-A0A381IAP6-F1
#
_cell.length_a   1.000
_cell.length_b   1.000
_cell.length_c   1.000
_cell.angle_alpha   90.00
_cell.angle_beta   90.00
_cell.angle_gamma   90.00
#
_symmetry.space_group_name_H-M   'P 1'
#
loop_
_entity.id
_entity.type
_entity.pdbx_description
1 polymer ?
#
loop_
_entity_poly.entity_id
_entity_poly.type
_entity_poly.pdbx_seq_one_letter_code
_entity_poly.pdbx_strand_id
1 'polypeptide(L)'
;MEKLTDRRQVKAVSMETFIFLILLVVGFGYVGSIMGAGMMFKVIMSTAHALLLETVFLIMAMAVLAGALSALLSEFGVIALINKIFAVFMKPLYGLPGASIAGAITTYLSDNPAIIPFAKDKTFTQYFKQYQVPAIM
;
A
#
# COMPACT_ATOMS: atom_id res chain seq x y z
N MET A 1 -27.99 -25.33 -9.27
CA MET A 1 -28.67 -24.13 -8.74
C MET A 1 -28.05 -23.77 -7.42
N GLU A 2 -27.13 -22.82 -7.44
CA GLU A 2 -26.37 -22.34 -6.29
C GLU A 2 -27.28 -21.41 -5.46
N LYS A 3 -27.49 -21.76 -4.19
CA LYS A 3 -28.23 -20.91 -3.25
C LYS A 3 -27.34 -19.71 -2.93
N LEU A 4 -27.65 -18.56 -3.53
CA LEU A 4 -27.09 -17.27 -3.18
C LEU A 4 -27.40 -16.99 -1.70
N THR A 5 -26.34 -16.96 -0.89
CA THR A 5 -26.32 -16.58 0.51
C THR A 5 -27.13 -15.32 0.76
N ASP A 6 -28.08 -15.43 1.68
CA ASP A 6 -28.87 -14.35 2.27
C ASP A 6 -27.93 -13.25 2.78
N ARG A 7 -27.79 -12.18 1.99
CA ARG A 7 -27.08 -10.98 2.43
C ARG A 7 -28.01 -10.31 3.45
N ARG A 8 -27.64 -10.33 4.74
CA ARG A 8 -28.24 -9.44 5.74
C ARG A 8 -28.19 -8.01 5.19
N GLN A 9 -29.31 -7.54 4.66
CA GLN A 9 -29.46 -6.14 4.29
C GLN A 9 -29.61 -5.37 5.59
N VAL A 10 -28.49 -4.81 6.07
CA VAL A 10 -28.51 -3.74 7.07
C VAL A 10 -29.46 -2.66 6.59
N LYS A 11 -30.32 -2.14 7.48
CA LYS A 11 -31.26 -1.07 7.14
C LYS A 11 -30.49 0.08 6.50
N ALA A 12 -30.99 0.58 5.37
CA ALA A 12 -30.36 1.64 4.59
C ALA A 12 -30.11 2.93 5.40
N VAL A 13 -30.88 3.15 6.48
CA VAL A 13 -30.66 4.22 7.46
C VAL A 13 -30.72 3.58 8.85
N SER A 14 -29.62 3.68 9.59
CA SER A 14 -29.48 3.25 10.99
C SER A 14 -29.41 4.47 11.92
N MET A 15 -29.68 4.28 13.21
CA MET A 15 -29.42 5.30 14.23
C MET A 15 -27.95 5.72 14.26
N GLU A 16 -27.04 4.81 13.93
CA GLU A 16 -25.60 5.08 13.80
C GLU A 16 -25.32 6.11 12.70
N THR A 17 -26.11 6.11 11.62
CA THR A 17 -26.00 7.08 10.52
C THR A 17 -26.31 8.50 10.99
N PHE A 18 -27.34 8.66 11.83
CA PHE A 18 -27.70 9.96 12.40
C PHE A 18 -26.67 10.45 13.41
N ILE A 19 -26.18 9.57 14.29
CA ILE A 19 -25.14 9.92 15.26
C ILE A 19 -23.87 10.36 14.55
N PHE A 20 -23.44 9.63 13.51
CA PHE A 20 -22.27 10.00 12.70
C PHE A 20 -22.43 11.35 12.02
N LEU A 21 -23.60 11.62 11.42
CA LEU A 21 -23.89 12.90 10.78
C LEU A 21 -23.86 14.07 11.77
N ILE A 22 -24.45 13.91 12.95
CA ILE A 22 -24.40 14.95 14.00
C ILE A 22 -22.95 15.22 14.39
N LEU A 23 -22.16 14.17 14.62
CA LEU A 23 -20.77 14.29 15.03
C LEU A 23 -19.91 14.96 13.95
N LEU A 24 -20.16 14.63 12.68
CA LEU A 24 -19.51 15.25 11.53
C LEU A 24 -19.88 16.74 11.44
N VAL A 25 -21.16 17.09 11.51
CA VAL A 25 -21.61 18.50 11.45
C VAL A 25 -21.08 19.29 12.63
N VAL A 26 -21.03 18.73 13.83
CA VAL A 26 -20.44 19.38 15.01
C VAL A 26 -18.93 19.58 14.83
N GLY A 27 -18.20 18.58 14.32
CA GLY A 27 -16.76 18.69 14.07
C GLY A 27 -16.43 19.75 13.02
N PHE A 28 -17.04 19.68 11.85
CA PHE A 28 -16.85 20.67 10.79
C PHE A 28 -17.41 22.04 11.18
N GLY A 29 -18.51 22.08 11.93
CA GLY A 29 -19.11 23.32 12.45
C GLY A 29 -18.21 24.00 13.48
N TYR A 30 -17.57 23.25 14.38
CA TYR A 30 -16.62 23.78 15.35
C TYR A 30 -15.40 24.39 14.64
N VAL A 31 -14.77 23.64 13.73
CA VAL A 31 -13.64 24.15 12.93
C VAL A 31 -14.07 25.37 12.12
N GLY A 32 -15.22 25.28 11.43
CA GLY A 32 -15.80 26.37 10.66
C GLY A 32 -16.13 27.61 11.51
N SER A 33 -16.44 27.46 12.80
CA SER A 33 -16.71 28.59 13.70
C SER A 33 -15.45 29.38 14.06
N ILE A 34 -14.27 28.73 14.05
CA ILE A 34 -12.98 29.38 14.38
C ILE A 34 -12.39 30.07 13.14
N MET A 35 -12.34 29.38 12.00
CA MET A 35 -11.64 29.87 10.80
C MET A 35 -12.57 30.34 9.67
N GLY A 36 -13.88 30.18 9.81
CA GLY A 36 -14.87 30.46 8.77
C GLY A 36 -14.98 29.35 7.72
N ALA A 37 -16.20 29.06 7.27
CA ALA A 37 -16.47 27.97 6.32
C ALA A 37 -15.70 28.12 4.99
N GLY A 38 -15.63 29.33 4.43
CA GLY A 38 -14.93 29.57 3.16
C GLY A 38 -13.42 29.28 3.22
N MET A 39 -12.76 29.67 4.32
CA MET A 39 -11.33 29.39 4.50
C MET A 39 -11.08 27.91 4.80
N MET A 40 -11.95 27.28 5.59
CA MET A 40 -11.90 25.85 5.85
C MET A 40 -11.95 25.02 4.56
N PHE A 41 -12.91 25.30 3.66
CA PHE A 41 -12.98 24.61 2.37
C PHE A 41 -11.74 24.87 1.51
N LYS A 42 -11.21 26.10 1.49
CA LYS A 42 -9.99 26.43 0.76
C LYS A 42 -8.79 25.61 1.25
N VAL A 43 -8.60 25.50 2.56
CA VAL A 43 -7.51 24.71 3.16
C VAL A 43 -7.65 23.24 2.80
N ILE A 44 -8.84 22.65 3.01
CA ILE A 44 -9.10 21.25 2.66
C ILE A 44 -8.79 20.99 1.18
N MET A 45 -9.27 21.85 0.28
CA MET A 45 -9.03 21.70 -1.16
C MET A 45 -7.54 21.84 -1.51
N SER A 46 -6.83 22.82 -0.93
CA SER A 46 -5.40 22.98 -1.17
C SER A 46 -4.57 21.81 -0.64
N THR A 47 -4.91 21.28 0.54
CA THR A 47 -4.24 20.13 1.14
C THR A 47 -4.50 18.87 0.33
N ALA A 48 -5.74 18.62 -0.07
CA ALA A 48 -6.07 17.47 -0.92
C ALA A 48 -5.36 17.55 -2.27
N HIS A 49 -5.30 18.74 -2.88
CA HIS A 49 -4.57 18.96 -4.12
C HIS A 49 -3.06 18.73 -3.95
N ALA A 50 -2.45 19.22 -2.86
CA ALA A 50 -1.05 18.97 -2.55
C ALA A 50 -0.75 17.47 -2.32
N LEU A 51 -1.59 16.77 -1.56
CA LEU A 51 -1.45 15.32 -1.36
C LEU A 51 -1.56 14.56 -2.69
N LEU A 52 -2.45 14.98 -3.58
CA LEU A 52 -2.60 14.37 -4.90
C LEU A 52 -1.36 14.65 -5.76
N LEU A 53 -0.94 15.90 -5.87
CA LEU A 53 0.16 16.26 -6.77
C LEU A 53 1.54 15.83 -6.26
N GLU A 54 1.79 15.98 -4.97
CA GLU A 54 3.10 15.72 -4.40
C GLU A 54 3.18 14.27 -3.92
N THR A 55 2.22 13.80 -3.13
CA THR A 55 2.32 12.47 -2.50
C THR A 55 1.95 11.35 -3.46
N VAL A 56 0.79 11.44 -4.13
CA VAL A 56 0.34 10.34 -5.02
C VAL A 56 1.25 10.19 -6.23
N PHE A 57 1.66 11.29 -6.88
CA PHE A 57 2.62 11.17 -8.00
C PHE A 57 4.01 10.74 -7.56
N LEU A 58 4.50 11.14 -6.38
CA LEU A 58 5.77 10.64 -5.85
C LEU A 58 5.70 9.12 -5.65
N ILE A 59 4.66 8.64 -4.96
CA ILE A 59 4.45 7.20 -4.74
C ILE A 59 4.32 6.44 -6.07
N MET A 60 3.60 7.02 -7.04
CA MET A 60 3.46 6.45 -8.38
C MET A 60 4.81 6.37 -9.11
N ALA A 61 5.60 7.44 -9.09
CA ALA A 61 6.91 7.48 -9.71
C ALA A 61 7.85 6.43 -9.09
N MET A 62 7.85 6.30 -7.76
CA MET A 62 8.62 5.29 -7.04
C MET A 62 8.19 3.86 -7.44
N ALA A 63 6.89 3.59 -7.55
CA ALA A 63 6.38 2.30 -8.01
C ALA A 63 6.76 2.01 -9.48
N VAL A 64 6.71 3.01 -10.37
CA VAL A 64 7.12 2.85 -11.78
C VAL A 64 8.61 2.55 -11.89
N LEU A 65 9.45 3.31 -11.20
CA LEU A 65 10.91 3.11 -11.20
C LEU A 65 11.28 1.74 -10.61
N ALA A 66 10.65 1.35 -9.50
CA ALA A 66 10.86 0.05 -8.89
C ALA A 66 10.42 -1.10 -9.81
N GLY A 67 9.33 -0.94 -10.55
CA GLY A 67 8.89 -1.91 -11.56
C GLY A 67 9.87 -2.05 -12.72
N ALA A 68 10.34 -0.93 -13.27
CA ALA A 68 11.35 -0.94 -14.32
C ALA A 68 12.66 -1.59 -13.85
N LEU A 69 13.10 -1.26 -12.63
CA LEU A 69 14.29 -1.86 -12.03
C LEU A 69 14.12 -3.35 -11.76
N SER A 70 12.98 -3.78 -11.21
CA SER A 70 12.69 -5.21 -10.97
C SER A 70 12.78 -6.01 -12.28
N ALA A 71 12.15 -5.51 -13.34
CA ALA A 71 12.18 -6.17 -14.64
C ALA A 71 13.61 -6.33 -15.17
N LEU A 72 14.41 -5.27 -15.07
CA LEU A 72 15.82 -5.29 -15.49
C LEU A 72 16.65 -6.27 -14.65
N LEU A 73 16.56 -6.20 -13.32
CA LEU A 73 17.29 -7.09 -12.41
C LEU A 73 16.88 -8.56 -12.59
N SER A 74 15.60 -8.81 -12.90
CA SER A 74 15.09 -10.13 -13.24
C SER A 74 15.70 -10.64 -14.54
N GLU A 75 15.70 -9.83 -15.59
CA GLU A 75 16.18 -10.19 -16.92
C GLU A 75 17.68 -10.56 -16.93
N PHE A 76 18.51 -9.81 -16.21
CA PHE A 76 19.93 -10.10 -16.07
C PHE A 76 20.27 -11.15 -15.00
N GLY A 77 19.26 -11.75 -14.35
CA GLY A 77 19.47 -12.80 -13.33
C GLY A 77 20.06 -12.29 -12.00
N VAL A 78 20.09 -10.98 -11.78
CA VAL A 78 20.63 -10.38 -10.54
C VAL A 78 19.82 -10.83 -9.32
N ILE A 79 18.50 -10.98 -9.47
CA ILE A 79 17.62 -11.49 -8.40
C ILE A 79 18.04 -12.90 -7.96
N ALA A 80 18.43 -13.76 -8.91
CA ALA A 80 18.91 -15.11 -8.61
C ALA A 80 20.23 -15.09 -7.83
N LEU A 81 21.13 -14.16 -8.19
CA LEU A 81 22.40 -13.96 -7.50
C LEU A 81 22.18 -13.49 -6.06
N ILE A 82 21.35 -12.47 -5.87
CA ILE A 82 20.96 -11.97 -4.54
C ILE A 82 20.36 -13.10 -3.70
N ASN A 83 19.43 -13.86 -4.27
CA ASN A 83 18.83 -14.98 -3.57
C ASN A 83 19.87 -16.01 -3.12
N LYS A 84 20.86 -16.34 -3.97
CA LYS A 84 21.91 -17.31 -3.62
C LYS A 84 22.83 -16.81 -2.52
N ILE A 85 23.25 -15.55 -2.57
CA ILE A 85 24.15 -14.94 -1.58
C ILE A 85 23.46 -14.84 -0.22
N PHE A 86 22.24 -14.28 -0.20
CA PHE A 86 21.55 -13.99 1.05
C PHE A 86 20.76 -15.17 1.61
N ALA A 87 20.45 -16.21 0.82
CA ALA A 87 19.81 -17.41 1.33
C ALA A 87 20.63 -18.09 2.44
N VAL A 88 21.96 -17.93 2.45
CA VAL A 88 22.85 -18.45 3.50
C VAL A 88 22.47 -17.88 4.88
N PHE A 89 22.04 -16.62 4.94
CA PHE A 89 21.64 -15.96 6.19
C PHE A 89 20.13 -15.99 6.40
N MET A 90 19.34 -15.75 5.36
CA MET A 90 17.88 -15.62 5.44
C MET A 90 17.17 -16.94 5.75
N LYS A 91 17.63 -18.08 5.20
CA LYS A 91 17.00 -19.38 5.47
C LYS A 91 17.12 -19.81 6.94
N PRO A 92 18.30 -19.81 7.59
CA PRO A 92 18.42 -20.26 8.97
C PRO A 92 17.82 -19.26 9.98
N LEU A 93 17.87 -17.96 9.71
CA LEU A 93 17.37 -16.94 10.66
C LEU A 93 15.86 -16.72 10.56
N TYR A 94 15.33 -16.65 9.33
CA TYR A 94 13.94 -16.22 9.08
C TYR A 94 13.10 -17.26 8.33
N GLY A 95 13.69 -18.37 7.86
CA GLY A 95 12.98 -19.35 7.04
C GLY A 95 12.53 -18.81 5.67
N LEU A 96 13.10 -17.67 5.24
CA LEU A 96 12.72 -16.96 4.01
C LEU A 96 13.80 -17.12 2.92
N PRO A 97 13.43 -16.95 1.64
CA PRO A 97 14.39 -16.91 0.54
C PRO A 97 15.30 -15.68 0.66
N GLY A 98 16.53 -15.75 0.14
CA GLY A 98 17.44 -14.61 0.13
C GLY A 98 16.90 -13.40 -0.65
N ALA A 99 16.00 -13.64 -1.62
CA ALA A 99 15.31 -12.58 -2.35
C ALA A 99 14.44 -11.67 -1.44
N SER A 100 14.06 -12.10 -0.23
CA SER A 100 13.27 -11.28 0.70
C SER A 100 13.99 -10.00 1.17
N ILE A 101 15.33 -9.96 1.05
CA ILE A 101 16.12 -8.77 1.38
C ILE A 101 15.82 -7.60 0.45
N ALA A 102 15.51 -7.87 -0.83
CA ALA A 102 15.07 -6.80 -1.74
C ALA A 102 13.77 -6.19 -1.24
N GLY A 103 12.87 -7.03 -0.71
CA GLY A 103 11.70 -6.64 0.10
C GLY A 103 12.07 -5.62 1.16
N ALA A 104 12.80 -6.08 2.18
CA ALA A 104 13.16 -5.29 3.35
C ALA A 104 13.89 -3.98 3.01
N ILE A 105 14.81 -3.98 2.05
CA ILE A 105 15.54 -2.78 1.63
C ILE A 105 14.59 -1.79 0.94
N THR A 106 13.73 -2.27 0.04
CA THR A 106 12.78 -1.41 -0.68
C THR A 106 11.75 -0.80 0.27
N THR A 107 11.22 -1.56 1.24
CA THR A 107 10.29 -1.00 2.24
C THR A 107 10.98 0.01 3.15
N TYR A 108 12.23 -0.25 3.54
CA TYR A 108 13.00 0.67 4.37
C TYR A 108 13.28 2.01 3.66
N LEU A 109 13.54 1.98 2.35
CA LEU A 109 13.92 3.17 1.60
C LEU A 109 12.74 3.98 1.03
N SER A 110 11.61 3.34 0.75
CA SER A 110 10.66 3.88 -0.24
C SER A 110 9.17 3.60 0.04
N ASP A 111 8.82 3.07 1.21
CA ASP A 111 7.47 2.57 1.53
C ASP A 111 7.02 1.36 0.70
N ASN A 112 5.92 0.74 1.15
CA ASN A 112 5.28 -0.43 0.55
C ASN A 112 5.00 -0.31 -0.97
N PRO A 113 4.68 0.86 -1.56
CA PRO A 113 4.38 0.96 -2.99
C PRO A 113 5.55 0.55 -3.90
N ALA A 114 6.79 0.71 -3.46
CA ALA A 114 7.95 0.37 -4.27
C ALA A 114 8.24 -1.14 -4.31
N ILE A 115 7.75 -1.93 -3.35
CA ILE A 115 7.93 -3.38 -3.37
C ILE A 115 6.80 -4.13 -4.09
N ILE A 116 5.62 -3.50 -4.27
CA ILE A 116 4.49 -4.06 -5.04
C ILE A 116 4.91 -4.53 -6.45
N PRO A 117 5.69 -3.76 -7.23
CA PRO A 117 6.13 -4.18 -8.57
C PRO A 117 7.00 -5.44 -8.54
N PHE A 118 7.93 -5.54 -7.59
CA PHE A 118 8.74 -6.76 -7.39
C PHE A 118 7.87 -7.95 -6.99
N ALA A 119 6.89 -7.75 -6.10
CA ALA A 119 5.94 -8.79 -5.71
C ALA A 119 5.01 -9.24 -6.87
N LYS A 120 4.86 -8.43 -7.92
CA LYS A 120 4.13 -8.80 -9.14
C LYS A 120 5.02 -9.52 -10.18
N ASP A 121 6.34 -9.45 -10.02
CA ASP A 121 7.29 -10.11 -10.90
C ASP A 121 7.35 -11.63 -10.58
N LYS A 122 7.09 -12.47 -11.59
CA LYS A 122 7.11 -13.93 -11.45
C LYS A 122 8.52 -14.46 -11.16
N THR A 123 9.53 -13.83 -11.74
CA THR A 123 10.94 -14.23 -11.55
C THR A 123 11.41 -13.88 -10.14
N PHE A 124 10.80 -12.90 -9.50
CA PHE A 124 11.04 -12.59 -8.10
C PHE A 124 10.25 -13.52 -7.17
N THR A 125 8.96 -13.69 -7.43
CA THR A 125 8.06 -14.49 -6.57
C THR A 125 8.30 -16.00 -6.64
N GLN A 126 8.93 -16.54 -7.70
CA GLN A 126 9.25 -17.97 -7.81
C GLN A 126 10.11 -18.52 -6.66
N TYR A 127 10.87 -17.66 -5.97
CA TYR A 127 11.70 -18.06 -4.84
C TYR A 127 10.89 -18.25 -3.55
N PHE A 128 9.67 -17.73 -3.49
CA PHE A 128 8.79 -17.72 -2.32
C PHE A 128 7.70 -18.77 -2.44
N LYS A 129 7.33 -19.38 -1.31
CA LYS A 129 6.08 -20.16 -1.23
C LYS A 129 4.88 -19.21 -1.20
N GLN A 130 3.70 -19.70 -1.59
CA GLN A 130 2.46 -18.91 -1.62
C GLN A 130 2.18 -18.17 -0.29
N TYR A 131 2.45 -18.81 0.85
CA TYR A 131 2.27 -18.19 2.17
C TYR A 131 3.36 -17.19 2.55
N GLN A 132 4.49 -17.15 1.83
CA GLN A 132 5.62 -16.25 2.07
C GLN A 132 5.55 -14.98 1.23
N VAL A 133 4.72 -14.94 0.18
CA VAL A 133 4.53 -13.76 -0.67
C VAL A 133 4.06 -12.54 0.14
N PRO A 134 3.14 -12.66 1.11
CA PRO A 134 2.78 -11.53 1.97
C PRO A 134 3.93 -11.03 2.84
N ALA A 135 4.87 -11.91 3.20
CA ALA A 135 6.03 -11.58 4.04
C ALA A 135 7.19 -10.91 3.28
N ILE A 136 6.99 -10.59 1.99
CA ILE A 136 7.89 -9.77 1.18
C ILE A 136 7.76 -8.28 1.59
N MET A 137 6.59 -7.91 2.12
CA MET A 137 6.20 -6.54 2.50
C MET A 137 6.28 -6.34 4.00
#